data_AF-A0A4R0RG68-F1
#
_entry.id   AF-A0A4R0RG68-F1
#
_cell.length_a   1.000
_cell.length_b   1.000
_cell.length_c   1.000
_cell.angle_alpha   90.00
_cell.angle_beta   90.00
_cell.angle_gamma   90.00
#
_symmetry.space_group_name_H-M   'P 1'
#
loop_
_entity.id
_entity.type
_entity.pdbx_description
1 polymer ?
#
loop_
_entity_poly.entity_id
_entity_poly.type
_entity_poly.pdbx_seq_one_letter_code
_entity_poly.pdbx_strand_id
1 'polypeptide(L)'
;MACHLRLILLVLSIPFVAALWPIPRGLSNGTTPLKLSSSFDIQASFKNVPSDLQDAIQRTKSHLKTDTFERLVVGRGSVDAQAIAHANSLKTLVLSLNHGAAVRPIAVEVNTVAIDARDESYSLSIPSHSAQATLVANSTLGLFRGLTTFDTMWYHNGGDKYILNAPVTITDSPAFPYRGFSFDTARNFYPVSDIKRTLDAMSWVKLSVMYWHIADSQSFPLQVKAFPELAAKGAYSNDEFYSESDVKDINQYANERGIDIVMELDSPGHTTAIGMAHPEHVACINKSPWTKYANEPPAGQLRIAVNATVEFSKTLFQSVIDLLTGTMMSSGGDEVNLPCWNEDEETIQALAQSNTTIGQALSSFVQEVQGVMAKNGKMPFIKSDMVLTHNVPVINGTGIVVWQSYADAVKVAQRGLRFIHQPSDYFYLDCGAGDWTGNNILGNSWCDPFKTWQRAYSFDPYANLTADQYSLVLGGQMPIWSEQSSLENLDPIVWPRLAAGAEVFWTGATLPDGEPRLGVNATNGVNAFARINELRFRLVDRGVKAIALQPKWCALRPGLCDADS
;
A
#
# COMPACT_ATOMS: atom_id res chain seq x y z
N MET A 1 -52.56 2.63 34.76
CA MET A 1 -52.49 3.69 33.74
C MET A 1 -51.47 4.72 34.19
N ALA A 2 -50.29 4.71 33.59
CA ALA A 2 -49.38 5.86 33.45
C ALA A 2 -48.14 5.36 32.71
N CYS A 3 -48.24 5.33 31.38
CA CYS A 3 -47.12 5.06 30.49
C CYS A 3 -46.29 6.34 30.45
N HIS A 4 -45.17 6.40 31.18
CA HIS A 4 -44.21 7.48 31.03
C HIS A 4 -43.30 7.18 29.84
N LEU A 5 -43.74 7.69 28.69
CA LEU A 5 -42.93 7.86 27.49
C LEU A 5 -41.77 8.81 27.85
N ARG A 6 -40.61 8.26 28.22
CA ARG A 6 -39.36 9.04 28.24
C ARG A 6 -39.00 9.29 26.78
N LEU A 7 -39.36 10.47 26.29
CA LEU A 7 -38.84 11.03 25.06
C LEU A 7 -37.34 11.28 25.30
N ILE A 8 -36.51 10.29 24.98
CA ILE A 8 -35.07 10.50 24.88
C ILE A 8 -34.89 11.38 23.66
N LEU A 9 -34.70 12.69 23.88
CA LEU A 9 -34.06 13.53 22.89
C LEU A 9 -32.68 12.91 22.65
N LEU A 10 -32.55 12.13 21.58
CA LEU A 10 -31.24 11.85 20.99
C LEU A 10 -30.70 13.22 20.58
N VAL A 11 -29.79 13.76 21.38
CA VAL A 11 -28.94 14.87 20.97
C VAL A 11 -28.16 14.35 19.77
N LEU A 12 -28.61 14.73 18.57
CA LEU A 12 -27.89 14.57 17.31
C LEU A 12 -26.60 15.38 17.41
N SER A 13 -25.57 14.80 18.00
CA SER A 13 -24.21 15.33 17.97
C SER A 13 -23.61 15.10 16.59
N ILE A 14 -23.79 16.03 15.65
CA ILE A 14 -23.00 16.06 14.40
C ILE A 14 -22.64 17.52 14.09
N PRO A 15 -21.33 17.82 13.94
CA PRO A 15 -20.73 17.86 12.62
C PRO A 15 -19.41 17.07 12.61
N PHE A 16 -19.50 15.75 12.45
CA PHE A 16 -18.32 14.93 12.25
C PHE A 16 -17.94 14.93 10.77
N VAL A 17 -16.64 15.13 10.47
CA VAL A 17 -16.10 14.99 9.11
C VAL A 17 -16.00 13.51 8.77
N ALA A 18 -17.15 12.91 8.45
CA ALA A 18 -17.25 11.48 8.18
C ALA A 18 -16.56 11.07 6.86
N ALA A 19 -16.18 12.03 6.00
CA ALA A 19 -15.65 11.73 4.68
C ALA A 19 -14.12 11.53 4.59
N LEU A 20 -13.36 11.92 5.62
CA LEU A 20 -11.89 11.94 5.53
C LEU A 20 -11.26 10.58 5.83
N TRP A 21 -10.49 10.08 4.87
CA TRP A 21 -9.63 8.91 5.03
C TRP A 21 -8.37 9.03 4.15
N PRO A 22 -7.14 8.92 4.72
CA PRO A 22 -6.83 8.95 6.14
C PRO A 22 -7.30 10.24 6.82
N ILE A 23 -7.61 10.17 8.11
CA ILE A 23 -7.87 11.37 8.91
C ILE A 23 -6.58 12.22 9.03
N PRO A 24 -6.64 13.54 8.78
CA PRO A 24 -5.47 14.41 8.91
C PRO A 24 -4.97 14.50 10.35
N ARG A 25 -3.64 14.62 10.55
CA ARG A 25 -3.02 14.73 11.88
C ARG A 25 -3.34 16.04 12.60
N GLY A 26 -3.61 17.11 11.85
CA GLY A 26 -4.13 18.37 12.38
C GLY A 26 -5.38 18.77 11.62
N LEU A 27 -6.51 18.86 12.32
CA LEU A 27 -7.82 19.20 11.76
C LEU A 27 -8.60 20.09 12.74
N SER A 28 -9.07 21.23 12.27
CA SER A 28 -10.11 22.02 12.92
C SER A 28 -11.22 22.35 11.93
N ASN A 29 -12.45 22.38 12.42
CA ASN A 29 -13.62 22.63 11.60
C ASN A 29 -14.63 23.53 12.34
N GLY A 30 -15.53 24.12 11.56
CA GLY A 30 -16.68 24.86 12.06
C GLY A 30 -17.97 24.10 11.83
N THR A 31 -19.06 24.86 11.78
CA THR A 31 -20.43 24.34 11.67
C THR A 31 -21.22 24.99 10.52
N THR A 32 -20.53 25.75 9.66
CA THR A 32 -21.17 26.51 8.59
C THR A 32 -21.22 25.69 7.30
N PRO A 33 -22.41 25.51 6.69
CA PRO A 33 -22.53 24.93 5.35
C PRO A 33 -21.83 25.78 4.28
N LEU A 34 -21.16 25.11 3.34
CA LEU A 34 -20.47 25.73 2.21
C LEU A 34 -20.68 24.89 0.95
N LYS A 35 -20.95 25.55 -0.18
CA LYS A 35 -21.08 24.93 -1.50
C LYS A 35 -19.83 25.13 -2.35
N LEU A 36 -19.62 24.25 -3.32
CA LEU A 36 -18.81 24.60 -4.50
C LEU A 36 -19.66 25.39 -5.49
N SER A 37 -19.08 26.45 -6.04
CA SER A 37 -19.66 27.17 -7.17
C SER A 37 -19.69 26.26 -8.41
N SER A 38 -20.70 26.44 -9.27
CA SER A 38 -20.75 25.79 -10.59
C SER A 38 -19.59 26.22 -11.50
N SER A 39 -18.96 27.36 -11.23
CA SER A 39 -17.75 27.84 -11.90
C SER A 39 -16.49 27.62 -11.05
N PHE A 40 -16.50 26.65 -10.13
CA PHE A 40 -15.34 26.38 -9.27
C PHE A 40 -14.11 26.02 -10.11
N ASP A 41 -12.96 26.54 -9.71
CA ASP A 41 -11.69 26.29 -10.38
C ASP A 41 -10.55 26.08 -9.38
N ILE A 42 -9.50 25.39 -9.85
CA ILE A 42 -8.28 25.13 -9.08
C ILE A 42 -7.13 25.79 -9.83
N GLN A 43 -6.40 26.67 -9.14
CA GLN A 43 -5.37 27.50 -9.75
C GLN A 43 -4.04 27.35 -9.00
N ALA A 44 -2.94 27.21 -9.73
CA ALA A 44 -1.61 27.27 -9.13
C ALA A 44 -1.08 28.71 -9.17
N SER A 45 -0.60 29.22 -8.05
CA SER A 45 -0.08 30.59 -7.92
C SER A 45 1.42 30.72 -8.25
N PHE A 46 2.00 29.71 -8.88
CA PHE A 46 3.42 29.65 -9.23
C PHE A 46 3.62 29.31 -10.72
N LYS A 47 4.77 29.69 -11.26
CA LYS A 47 5.12 29.46 -12.68
C LYS A 47 5.61 28.04 -12.91
N ASN A 48 5.56 27.59 -14.17
CA ASN A 48 6.10 26.29 -14.61
C ASN A 48 5.47 25.09 -13.87
N VAL A 49 4.15 25.11 -13.71
CA VAL A 49 3.40 24.01 -13.09
C VAL A 49 3.68 22.71 -13.86
N PRO A 50 4.23 21.67 -13.21
CA PRO A 50 4.51 20.39 -13.86
C PRO A 50 3.26 19.75 -14.48
N SER A 51 3.42 19.01 -15.58
CA SER A 51 2.30 18.38 -16.28
C SER A 51 1.53 17.39 -15.41
N ASP A 52 2.23 16.58 -14.61
CA ASP A 52 1.60 15.61 -13.72
C ASP A 52 0.78 16.27 -12.60
N LEU A 53 1.20 17.44 -12.11
CA LEU A 53 0.39 18.26 -11.21
C LEU A 53 -0.80 18.91 -11.92
N GLN A 54 -0.66 19.34 -13.19
CA GLN A 54 -1.79 19.81 -13.98
C GLN A 54 -2.82 18.69 -14.19
N ASP A 55 -2.37 17.47 -14.47
CA ASP A 55 -3.22 16.30 -14.63
C ASP A 55 -3.92 15.95 -13.30
N ALA A 56 -3.20 16.03 -12.16
CA ALA A 56 -3.82 15.88 -10.85
C ALA A 56 -4.92 16.92 -10.61
N ILE A 57 -4.67 18.19 -10.95
CA ILE A 57 -5.67 19.26 -10.87
C ILE A 57 -6.89 18.93 -11.74
N GLN A 58 -6.69 18.49 -12.99
CA GLN A 58 -7.81 18.12 -13.86
C GLN A 58 -8.59 16.90 -13.35
N ARG A 59 -7.91 15.88 -12.83
CA ARG A 59 -8.55 14.72 -12.20
C ARG A 59 -9.42 15.15 -11.02
N THR A 60 -8.89 15.97 -10.11
CA THR A 60 -9.67 16.51 -8.98
C THR A 60 -10.88 17.31 -9.47
N LYS A 61 -10.72 18.20 -10.45
CA LYS A 61 -11.85 18.94 -11.04
C LYS A 61 -12.90 18.01 -11.67
N SER A 62 -12.46 16.93 -12.31
CA SER A 62 -13.35 15.92 -12.86
C SER A 62 -14.17 15.26 -11.75
N HIS A 63 -13.52 14.72 -10.70
CA HIS A 63 -14.20 14.10 -9.56
C HIS A 63 -15.19 15.06 -8.88
N LEU A 64 -14.78 16.29 -8.59
CA LEU A 64 -15.66 17.29 -7.99
C LEU A 64 -16.89 17.61 -8.84
N LYS A 65 -16.82 17.41 -10.16
CA LYS A 65 -17.95 17.55 -11.06
C LYS A 65 -18.80 16.28 -11.12
N THR A 66 -18.16 15.12 -11.28
CA THR A 66 -18.83 13.85 -11.62
C THR A 66 -19.29 13.05 -10.41
N ASP A 67 -18.62 13.16 -9.27
CA ASP A 67 -18.88 12.29 -8.12
C ASP A 67 -20.23 12.61 -7.49
N THR A 68 -21.15 11.65 -7.49
CA THR A 68 -22.50 11.82 -6.94
C THR A 68 -22.64 11.30 -5.51
N PHE A 69 -21.55 11.18 -4.76
CA PHE A 69 -21.57 10.61 -3.43
C PHE A 69 -22.40 11.45 -2.45
N GLU A 70 -23.50 10.87 -1.99
CA GLU A 70 -24.37 11.46 -0.97
C GLU A 70 -23.96 10.98 0.42
N ARG A 71 -24.22 11.80 1.45
CA ARG A 71 -23.93 11.44 2.85
C ARG A 71 -24.51 10.09 3.25
N LEU A 72 -23.76 9.34 4.06
CA LEU A 72 -24.22 8.08 4.65
C LEU A 72 -25.14 8.32 5.86
N VAL A 73 -26.28 8.95 5.61
CA VAL A 73 -27.35 9.18 6.60
C VAL A 73 -28.71 8.79 6.01
N VAL A 74 -29.70 8.54 6.87
CA VAL A 74 -31.08 8.30 6.43
C VAL A 74 -31.56 9.48 5.56
N GLY A 75 -32.17 9.17 4.42
CA GLY A 75 -32.58 10.19 3.45
C GLY A 75 -31.43 10.80 2.65
N ARG A 76 -30.20 10.26 2.74
CA ARG A 76 -29.06 10.57 1.87
C ARG A 76 -28.70 12.07 1.83
N GLY A 77 -28.79 12.73 2.99
CA GLY A 77 -28.49 14.16 3.11
C GLY A 77 -29.61 15.09 2.65
N SER A 78 -30.81 14.59 2.30
CA SER A 78 -31.97 15.43 1.95
C SER A 78 -32.33 16.45 3.03
N VAL A 79 -32.12 16.12 4.31
CA VAL A 79 -32.31 17.03 5.45
C VAL A 79 -31.36 18.24 5.42
N ASP A 80 -30.25 18.16 4.70
CA ASP A 80 -29.28 19.24 4.59
C ASP A 80 -29.72 20.30 3.56
N ALA A 81 -30.74 20.02 2.73
CA ALA A 81 -31.14 20.90 1.63
C ALA A 81 -31.46 22.34 2.09
N GLN A 82 -32.11 22.48 3.25
CA GLN A 82 -32.41 23.81 3.83
C GLN A 82 -31.13 24.55 4.24
N ALA A 83 -30.17 23.84 4.84
CA ALA A 83 -28.89 24.41 5.26
C ALA A 83 -28.04 24.83 4.04
N ILE A 84 -28.11 24.06 2.95
CA ILE A 84 -27.36 24.28 1.70
C ILE A 84 -27.97 25.40 0.84
N ALA A 85 -29.30 25.61 0.89
CA ALA A 85 -30.00 26.60 0.08
C ALA A 85 -29.42 28.02 0.26
N HIS A 86 -29.00 28.36 1.48
CA HIS A 86 -28.45 29.65 1.85
C HIS A 86 -26.92 29.65 2.06
N ALA A 87 -26.25 28.54 1.76
CA ALA A 87 -24.81 28.40 1.96
C ALA A 87 -24.01 29.26 0.98
N ASN A 88 -22.91 29.85 1.46
CA ASN A 88 -21.94 30.54 0.63
C ASN A 88 -21.32 29.58 -0.40
N SER A 89 -20.81 30.13 -1.51
CA SER A 89 -20.15 29.33 -2.55
C SER A 89 -18.66 29.62 -2.65
N LEU A 90 -17.85 28.58 -2.52
CA LEU A 90 -16.44 28.58 -2.81
C LEU A 90 -16.22 28.58 -4.32
N LYS A 91 -15.44 29.53 -4.82
CA LYS A 91 -15.18 29.71 -6.26
C LYS A 91 -13.80 29.21 -6.68
N THR A 92 -12.82 29.24 -5.79
CA THR A 92 -11.44 28.90 -6.17
C THR A 92 -10.72 28.18 -5.05
N LEU A 93 -9.92 27.18 -5.42
CA LEU A 93 -8.83 26.66 -4.59
C LEU A 93 -7.50 27.12 -5.20
N VAL A 94 -6.70 27.86 -4.43
CA VAL A 94 -5.38 28.32 -4.86
C VAL A 94 -4.30 27.43 -4.27
N LEU A 95 -3.52 26.79 -5.14
CA LEU A 95 -2.35 25.99 -4.80
C LEU A 95 -1.11 26.88 -4.80
N SER A 96 -0.34 26.85 -3.72
CA SER A 96 0.93 27.56 -3.64
C SER A 96 2.02 26.69 -3.00
N LEU A 97 3.26 26.91 -3.42
CA LEU A 97 4.41 26.36 -2.73
C LEU A 97 4.96 27.39 -1.75
N ASN A 98 5.48 26.93 -0.61
CA ASN A 98 6.17 27.78 0.35
C ASN A 98 7.38 28.48 -0.29
N HIS A 99 7.74 29.65 0.25
CA HIS A 99 8.85 30.43 -0.28
C HIS A 99 10.16 29.63 -0.28
N GLY A 100 10.82 29.54 -1.44
CA GLY A 100 12.06 28.79 -1.62
C GLY A 100 11.89 27.30 -1.95
N ALA A 101 10.66 26.77 -1.94
CA ALA A 101 10.40 25.40 -2.37
C ALA A 101 10.70 25.23 -3.87
N ALA A 102 11.30 24.09 -4.22
CA ALA A 102 11.58 23.75 -5.61
C ALA A 102 10.31 23.29 -6.33
N VAL A 103 10.14 23.70 -7.58
CA VAL A 103 9.06 23.19 -8.44
C VAL A 103 9.60 21.95 -9.18
N ARG A 104 9.11 20.76 -8.81
CA ARG A 104 9.46 19.49 -9.47
C ARG A 104 8.20 18.71 -9.84
N PRO A 105 8.20 17.89 -10.90
CA PRO A 105 7.10 16.94 -11.13
C PRO A 105 6.87 16.04 -9.92
N ILE A 106 5.61 15.70 -9.65
CA ILE A 106 5.24 14.71 -8.60
C ILE A 106 6.05 13.43 -8.80
N ALA A 107 6.17 12.96 -10.04
CA ALA A 107 6.91 11.77 -10.36
C ALA A 107 8.38 11.83 -9.93
N VAL A 108 9.01 13.00 -10.08
CA VAL A 108 10.41 13.23 -9.69
C VAL A 108 10.56 13.28 -8.17
N GLU A 109 9.62 13.93 -7.47
CA GLU A 109 9.61 13.93 -5.99
C GLU A 109 9.50 12.51 -5.42
N VAL A 110 8.80 11.62 -6.13
CA VAL A 110 8.66 10.21 -5.74
C VAL A 110 9.91 9.42 -6.10
N ASN A 111 10.32 9.37 -7.37
CA ASN A 111 11.28 8.37 -7.82
C ASN A 111 12.76 8.78 -7.66
N THR A 112 13.07 10.04 -7.34
CA THR A 112 14.47 10.51 -7.18
C THR A 112 14.84 10.89 -5.74
N VAL A 113 13.85 11.23 -4.91
CA VAL A 113 14.08 11.60 -3.51
C VAL A 113 13.98 10.35 -2.65
N ALA A 114 15.00 10.11 -1.81
CA ALA A 114 15.01 9.01 -0.86
C ALA A 114 13.74 9.03 -0.01
N ILE A 115 13.17 7.85 0.28
CA ILE A 115 11.85 7.69 0.92
C ILE A 115 11.69 8.55 2.18
N ASP A 116 12.73 8.65 3.02
CA ASP A 116 12.72 9.42 4.28
C ASP A 116 12.79 10.94 4.11
N ALA A 117 13.26 11.40 2.95
CA ALA A 117 13.47 12.82 2.64
C ALA A 117 12.31 13.42 1.84
N ARG A 118 11.30 12.63 1.48
CA ARG A 118 10.12 13.10 0.74
C ARG A 118 9.27 13.97 1.64
N ASP A 119 9.03 15.20 1.21
CA ASP A 119 8.08 16.08 1.89
C ASP A 119 6.68 15.88 1.31
N GLU A 120 5.81 15.22 2.07
CA GLU A 120 4.40 15.01 1.72
C GLU A 120 3.46 15.94 2.52
N SER A 121 4.01 16.93 3.22
CA SER A 121 3.26 17.82 4.10
C SER A 121 2.49 18.88 3.33
N TYR A 122 1.33 19.26 3.88
CA TYR A 122 0.50 20.32 3.32
C TYR A 122 -0.36 21.01 4.39
N SER A 123 -0.79 22.22 4.07
CA SER A 123 -1.80 22.97 4.82
C SER A 123 -2.95 23.37 3.92
N LEU A 124 -4.17 23.03 4.30
CA LEU A 124 -5.41 23.35 3.58
C LEU A 124 -6.30 24.24 4.44
N SER A 125 -6.75 25.37 3.90
CA SER A 125 -7.71 26.26 4.55
C SER A 125 -8.91 26.52 3.65
N ILE A 126 -10.10 26.17 4.15
CA ILE A 126 -11.39 26.38 3.50
C ILE A 126 -12.21 27.33 4.38
N PRO A 127 -12.43 28.59 3.96
CA PRO A 127 -13.17 29.56 4.77
C PRO A 127 -14.69 29.33 4.71
N SER A 128 -15.44 29.90 5.67
CA SER A 128 -16.92 29.91 5.66
C SER A 128 -17.53 31.10 4.92
N HIS A 129 -16.79 32.21 4.79
CA HIS A 129 -17.31 33.49 4.25
C HIS A 129 -16.48 34.07 3.08
N SER A 130 -15.39 33.41 2.68
CA SER A 130 -14.57 33.82 1.54
C SER A 130 -14.81 32.88 0.36
N ALA A 131 -14.69 33.41 -0.86
CA ALA A 131 -14.84 32.65 -2.10
C ALA A 131 -13.58 31.83 -2.45
N GLN A 132 -12.47 32.00 -1.71
CA GLN A 132 -11.18 31.39 -2.03
C GLN A 132 -10.66 30.52 -0.88
N ALA A 133 -10.37 29.25 -1.18
CA ALA A 133 -9.62 28.33 -0.33
C ALA A 133 -8.13 28.33 -0.74
N THR A 134 -7.27 27.90 0.16
CA THR A 134 -5.81 27.84 -0.08
C THR A 134 -5.25 26.48 0.29
N LEU A 135 -4.40 25.93 -0.57
CA LEU A 135 -3.62 24.73 -0.33
C LEU A 135 -2.13 25.07 -0.50
N VAL A 136 -1.37 24.92 0.58
CA VAL A 136 0.05 25.28 0.62
C VAL A 136 0.89 24.05 0.96
N ALA A 137 2.02 23.85 0.30
CA ALA A 137 2.95 22.75 0.59
C ALA A 137 4.41 23.12 0.30
N ASN A 138 5.34 22.27 0.71
CA ASN A 138 6.77 22.41 0.39
C ASN A 138 7.20 21.68 -0.89
N SER A 139 6.30 20.86 -1.45
CA SER A 139 6.55 20.07 -2.66
C SER A 139 5.27 19.92 -3.47
N THR A 140 5.39 19.58 -4.75
CA THR A 140 4.23 19.22 -5.57
C THR A 140 3.57 17.92 -5.13
N LEU A 141 4.32 17.02 -4.49
CA LEU A 141 3.79 15.81 -3.85
C LEU A 141 2.87 16.16 -2.66
N GLY A 142 3.26 17.12 -1.81
CA GLY A 142 2.42 17.64 -0.73
C GLY A 142 1.15 18.31 -1.27
N LEU A 143 1.26 19.10 -2.36
CA LEU A 143 0.09 19.65 -3.06
C LEU A 143 -0.84 18.52 -3.56
N PHE A 144 -0.29 17.45 -4.11
CA PHE A 144 -1.08 16.28 -4.52
C PHE A 144 -1.82 15.63 -3.34
N ARG A 145 -1.16 15.46 -2.18
CA ARG A 145 -1.82 14.93 -0.96
C ARG A 145 -2.95 15.83 -0.48
N GLY A 146 -2.76 17.15 -0.52
CA GLY A 146 -3.79 18.11 -0.16
C GLY A 146 -4.96 18.16 -1.15
N LEU A 147 -4.69 17.98 -2.45
CA LEU A 147 -5.74 17.82 -3.46
C LEU A 147 -6.60 16.60 -3.19
N THR A 148 -6.00 15.46 -2.85
CA THR A 148 -6.73 14.23 -2.46
C THR A 148 -7.63 14.47 -1.24
N THR A 149 -7.12 15.18 -0.23
CA THR A 149 -7.93 15.57 0.94
C THR A 149 -9.08 16.49 0.53
N PHE A 150 -8.84 17.52 -0.28
CA PHE A 150 -9.89 18.42 -0.75
C PHE A 150 -10.97 17.68 -1.57
N ASP A 151 -10.57 16.78 -2.46
CA ASP A 151 -11.45 15.96 -3.31
C ASP A 151 -12.46 15.16 -2.48
N THR A 152 -11.98 14.47 -1.44
CA THR A 152 -12.81 13.53 -0.66
C THR A 152 -13.82 14.19 0.28
N MET A 153 -13.72 15.50 0.54
CA MET A 153 -14.57 16.17 1.54
C MET A 153 -16.01 16.45 1.09
N TRP A 154 -16.27 16.48 -0.22
CA TRP A 154 -17.53 16.99 -0.75
C TRP A 154 -18.61 15.91 -0.84
N TYR A 155 -19.84 16.30 -0.51
CA TYR A 155 -21.06 15.53 -0.70
C TYR A 155 -21.90 16.11 -1.83
N HIS A 156 -22.77 15.30 -2.41
CA HIS A 156 -23.72 15.70 -3.44
C HIS A 156 -25.16 15.72 -2.91
N ASN A 157 -25.92 16.77 -3.21
CA ASN A 157 -27.37 16.84 -3.01
C ASN A 157 -28.00 17.74 -4.07
N GLY A 158 -28.92 17.21 -4.89
CA GLY A 158 -29.72 18.00 -5.82
C GLY A 158 -28.92 18.80 -6.86
N GLY A 159 -27.72 18.32 -7.25
CA GLY A 159 -26.80 19.01 -8.17
C GLY A 159 -25.76 19.91 -7.48
N ASP A 160 -25.96 20.26 -6.21
CA ASP A 160 -24.98 21.00 -5.42
C ASP A 160 -23.91 20.05 -4.86
N LYS A 161 -22.66 20.53 -4.82
CA LYS A 161 -21.58 19.93 -4.02
C LYS A 161 -21.38 20.74 -2.75
N TYR A 162 -21.34 20.10 -1.59
CA TYR A 162 -21.32 20.80 -0.31
C TYR A 162 -20.53 20.10 0.79
N ILE A 163 -20.15 20.90 1.79
CA ILE A 163 -19.71 20.48 3.12
C ILE A 163 -20.55 21.20 4.18
N LEU A 164 -20.60 20.67 5.41
CA LEU A 164 -21.42 21.24 6.50
C LEU A 164 -20.59 21.93 7.59
N ASN A 165 -19.27 21.85 7.49
CA ASN A 165 -18.36 22.08 8.62
C ASN A 165 -17.28 23.13 8.31
N ALA A 166 -17.60 24.14 7.49
CA ALA A 166 -16.71 25.27 7.27
C ALA A 166 -16.72 26.23 8.49
N PRO A 167 -15.64 26.99 8.75
CA PRO A 167 -14.34 26.90 8.07
C PRO A 167 -13.61 25.59 8.42
N VAL A 168 -12.77 25.08 7.53
CA VAL A 168 -11.90 23.93 7.77
C VAL A 168 -10.44 24.38 7.67
N THR A 169 -9.63 24.02 8.66
CA THR A 169 -8.17 24.17 8.61
C THR A 169 -7.53 22.82 8.85
N ILE A 170 -6.64 22.41 7.95
CA ILE A 170 -5.90 21.16 8.02
C ILE A 170 -4.41 21.47 7.90
N THR A 171 -3.61 20.86 8.76
CA THR A 171 -2.15 20.77 8.64
C THR A 171 -1.80 19.31 8.80
N ASP A 172 -1.16 18.72 7.79
CA ASP A 172 -1.08 17.28 7.69
C ASP A 172 0.23 16.82 7.04
N SER A 173 0.70 15.67 7.49
CA SER A 173 1.88 14.97 6.99
C SER A 173 1.83 13.52 7.45
N PRO A 174 2.39 12.56 6.70
CA PRO A 174 2.41 11.17 7.13
C PRO A 174 3.31 10.97 8.35
N ALA A 175 2.92 10.05 9.23
CA ALA A 175 3.74 9.61 10.36
C ALA A 175 4.92 8.75 9.90
N PHE A 176 4.74 7.99 8.81
CA PHE A 176 5.76 7.13 8.24
C PHE A 176 5.92 7.39 6.74
N PRO A 177 7.17 7.44 6.23
CA PRO A 177 7.41 7.69 4.81
C PRO A 177 6.99 6.50 3.93
N TYR A 178 7.08 5.26 4.42
CA TYR A 178 6.73 4.05 3.69
C TYR A 178 5.31 3.57 4.04
N ARG A 179 4.39 3.62 3.06
CA ARG A 179 3.00 3.18 3.21
C ARG A 179 2.62 2.33 2.01
N GLY A 180 2.79 1.02 2.16
CA GLY A 180 2.86 0.09 1.03
C GLY A 180 1.64 -0.79 0.81
N PHE A 181 1.50 -1.25 -0.43
CA PHE A 181 0.69 -2.38 -0.84
C PHE A 181 1.61 -3.39 -1.53
N SER A 182 1.69 -4.62 -1.02
CA SER A 182 2.47 -5.68 -1.65
C SER A 182 1.57 -6.50 -2.57
N PHE A 183 1.89 -6.53 -3.85
CA PHE A 183 1.04 -7.09 -4.88
C PHE A 183 1.76 -8.22 -5.62
N ASP A 184 1.32 -9.45 -5.38
CA ASP A 184 1.73 -10.64 -6.11
C ASP A 184 0.99 -10.74 -7.44
N THR A 185 1.78 -10.79 -8.52
CA THR A 185 1.29 -10.98 -9.89
C THR A 185 1.90 -12.19 -10.59
N ALA A 186 2.58 -13.05 -9.84
CA ALA A 186 3.24 -14.25 -10.32
C ALA A 186 2.39 -15.49 -10.06
N ARG A 187 1.77 -15.61 -8.88
CA ARG A 187 0.88 -16.76 -8.58
C ARG A 187 -0.36 -16.74 -9.47
N ASN A 188 -0.90 -15.57 -9.75
CA ASN A 188 -1.89 -15.35 -10.81
C ASN A 188 -1.59 -14.02 -11.52
N PHE A 189 -1.86 -13.97 -12.82
CA PHE A 189 -1.61 -12.78 -13.64
C PHE A 189 -2.71 -11.72 -13.47
N TYR A 190 -2.33 -10.44 -13.60
CA TYR A 190 -3.26 -9.31 -13.56
C TYR A 190 -3.03 -8.37 -14.76
N PRO A 191 -4.08 -8.03 -15.52
CA PRO A 191 -3.94 -7.07 -16.61
C PRO A 191 -3.48 -5.69 -16.13
N VAL A 192 -2.77 -4.94 -16.99
CA VAL A 192 -2.30 -3.57 -16.72
C VAL A 192 -3.44 -2.65 -16.25
N SER A 193 -4.65 -2.82 -16.77
CA SER A 193 -5.84 -2.06 -16.35
C SER A 193 -6.17 -2.22 -14.86
N ASP A 194 -5.96 -3.41 -14.31
CA ASP A 194 -6.30 -3.77 -12.94
C ASP A 194 -5.25 -3.26 -11.97
N ILE A 195 -3.97 -3.31 -12.39
CA ILE A 195 -2.87 -2.64 -11.69
C ILE A 195 -3.13 -1.14 -11.63
N LYS A 196 -3.48 -0.49 -12.75
CA LYS A 196 -3.79 0.95 -12.80
C LYS A 196 -5.00 1.34 -11.94
N ARG A 197 -6.08 0.55 -11.97
CA ARG A 197 -7.24 0.74 -11.08
C ARG A 197 -6.84 0.65 -9.61
N THR A 198 -5.96 -0.28 -9.27
CA THR A 198 -5.42 -0.43 -7.91
C THR A 198 -4.58 0.79 -7.51
N LEU A 199 -3.72 1.30 -8.40
CA LEU A 199 -2.94 2.52 -8.19
C LEU A 199 -3.82 3.77 -8.00
N ASP A 200 -4.93 3.88 -8.72
CA ASP A 200 -5.91 4.95 -8.50
C ASP A 200 -6.47 4.88 -7.08
N ALA A 201 -6.95 3.70 -6.65
CA ALA A 201 -7.50 3.50 -5.32
C ALA A 201 -6.46 3.74 -4.20
N MET A 202 -5.22 3.29 -4.40
CA MET A 202 -4.08 3.59 -3.51
C MET A 202 -3.86 5.10 -3.34
N SER A 203 -3.94 5.85 -4.44
CA SER A 203 -3.72 7.31 -4.42
C SER A 203 -4.80 8.05 -3.62
N TRP A 204 -6.04 7.56 -3.63
CA TRP A 204 -7.16 8.16 -2.89
C TRP A 204 -7.01 8.01 -1.37
N VAL A 205 -6.29 6.99 -0.92
CA VAL A 205 -5.99 6.76 0.51
C VAL A 205 -4.55 7.11 0.91
N LYS A 206 -3.81 7.79 0.03
CA LYS A 206 -2.45 8.29 0.28
C LYS A 206 -1.40 7.22 0.59
N LEU A 207 -1.57 6.01 0.05
CA LEU A 207 -0.46 5.04 -0.02
C LEU A 207 0.66 5.60 -0.91
N SER A 208 1.91 5.27 -0.59
CA SER A 208 3.10 5.82 -1.25
C SER A 208 3.94 4.79 -1.98
N VAL A 209 3.71 3.48 -1.76
CA VAL A 209 4.53 2.43 -2.36
C VAL A 209 3.65 1.28 -2.85
N MET A 210 3.89 0.82 -4.08
CA MET A 210 3.49 -0.51 -4.53
C MET A 210 4.72 -1.39 -4.53
N TYR A 211 4.71 -2.40 -3.67
CA TYR A 211 5.73 -3.43 -3.61
C TYR A 211 5.29 -4.54 -4.56
N TRP A 212 5.85 -4.58 -5.77
CA TRP A 212 5.40 -5.43 -6.86
C TRP A 212 6.19 -6.73 -6.87
N HIS A 213 5.58 -7.78 -6.31
CA HIS A 213 6.08 -9.14 -6.39
C HIS A 213 5.72 -9.70 -7.78
N ILE A 214 6.69 -9.66 -8.68
CA ILE A 214 6.44 -9.80 -10.13
C ILE A 214 6.76 -11.20 -10.67
N ALA A 215 7.55 -12.00 -9.96
CA ALA A 215 7.92 -13.35 -10.37
C ALA A 215 8.07 -14.26 -9.15
N ASP A 216 7.70 -15.52 -9.31
CA ASP A 216 7.77 -16.57 -8.29
C ASP A 216 8.00 -17.94 -8.96
N SER A 217 7.93 -19.02 -8.18
CA SER A 217 7.97 -20.40 -8.65
C SER A 217 6.90 -20.73 -9.69
N GLN A 218 5.69 -20.19 -9.55
CA GLN A 218 4.55 -20.53 -10.40
C GLN A 218 4.63 -19.85 -11.77
N SER A 219 5.13 -18.62 -11.87
CA SER A 219 5.34 -17.96 -13.16
C SER A 219 6.40 -16.85 -13.14
N PHE A 220 6.96 -16.58 -14.32
CA PHE A 220 7.85 -15.44 -14.60
C PHE A 220 7.22 -14.58 -15.71
N PRO A 221 6.28 -13.66 -15.39
CA PRO A 221 5.58 -12.85 -16.38
C PRO A 221 6.37 -11.61 -16.83
N LEU A 222 7.54 -11.32 -16.27
CA LEU A 222 8.29 -10.10 -16.62
C LEU A 222 9.19 -10.30 -17.85
N GLN A 223 9.02 -9.49 -18.88
CA GLN A 223 9.99 -9.42 -19.96
C GLN A 223 11.25 -8.67 -19.52
N VAL A 224 12.40 -9.36 -19.51
CA VAL A 224 13.72 -8.76 -19.26
C VAL A 224 14.61 -8.85 -20.49
N LYS A 225 15.22 -7.74 -20.87
CA LYS A 225 16.02 -7.64 -22.10
C LYS A 225 17.20 -8.63 -22.16
N ALA A 226 17.85 -8.89 -21.02
CA ALA A 226 18.98 -9.81 -20.95
C ALA A 226 18.56 -11.27 -21.17
N PHE A 227 17.33 -11.62 -20.82
CA PHE A 227 16.81 -13.00 -20.81
C PHE A 227 15.34 -13.04 -21.27
N PRO A 228 15.02 -12.65 -22.53
CA PRO A 228 13.64 -12.60 -23.02
C PRO A 228 12.93 -13.95 -22.95
N GLU A 229 13.68 -15.04 -22.98
CA GLU A 229 13.20 -16.41 -22.83
C GLU A 229 12.57 -16.72 -21.45
N LEU A 230 12.90 -15.95 -20.40
CA LEU A 230 12.29 -16.14 -19.07
C LEU A 230 10.78 -15.93 -19.14
N ALA A 231 10.32 -14.82 -19.71
CA ALA A 231 8.90 -14.58 -19.93
C ALA A 231 8.31 -15.58 -20.95
N ALA A 232 9.01 -15.81 -22.05
CA ALA A 232 8.51 -16.67 -23.12
C ALA A 232 8.26 -18.13 -22.69
N LYS A 233 8.93 -18.61 -21.63
CA LYS A 233 8.80 -19.97 -21.12
C LYS A 233 8.22 -20.06 -19.70
N GLY A 234 8.29 -18.97 -18.93
CA GLY A 234 7.86 -18.92 -17.53
C GLY A 234 6.53 -18.23 -17.31
N ALA A 235 6.00 -17.47 -18.27
CA ALA A 235 4.65 -16.91 -18.18
C ALA A 235 3.57 -18.00 -18.35
N TYR A 236 2.36 -17.77 -17.83
CA TYR A 236 1.25 -18.71 -17.97
C TYR A 236 0.78 -18.89 -19.42
N SER A 237 0.86 -17.82 -20.21
CA SER A 237 0.58 -17.85 -21.64
C SER A 237 1.33 -16.74 -22.37
N ASN A 238 1.26 -16.74 -23.71
CA ASN A 238 1.90 -15.72 -24.54
C ASN A 238 1.31 -14.32 -24.36
N ASP A 239 0.14 -14.18 -23.72
CA ASP A 239 -0.55 -12.90 -23.49
C ASP A 239 -0.52 -12.47 -22.01
N GLU A 240 -0.03 -13.32 -21.11
CA GLU A 240 0.01 -13.10 -19.65
C GLU A 240 1.43 -12.74 -19.20
N PHE A 241 1.99 -11.71 -19.83
CA PHE A 241 3.30 -11.16 -19.48
C PHE A 241 3.27 -9.62 -19.50
N TYR A 242 4.23 -9.01 -18.80
CA TYR A 242 4.47 -7.57 -18.79
C TYR A 242 5.67 -7.26 -19.68
N SER A 243 5.42 -6.50 -20.75
CA SER A 243 6.50 -5.99 -21.60
C SER A 243 7.30 -4.88 -20.90
N GLU A 244 8.49 -4.54 -21.41
CA GLU A 244 9.24 -3.38 -20.89
C GLU A 244 8.44 -2.07 -21.02
N SER A 245 7.55 -1.96 -22.02
CA SER A 245 6.63 -0.82 -22.17
C SER A 245 5.54 -0.79 -21.10
N ASP A 246 4.97 -1.95 -20.74
CA ASP A 246 3.95 -2.02 -19.70
C ASP A 246 4.53 -1.62 -18.35
N VAL A 247 5.75 -2.11 -18.03
CA VAL A 247 6.44 -1.74 -16.79
C VAL A 247 6.73 -0.23 -16.74
N LYS A 248 7.19 0.37 -17.84
CA LYS A 248 7.42 1.83 -17.91
C LYS A 248 6.13 2.64 -17.75
N ASP A 249 5.06 2.20 -18.40
CA ASP A 249 3.74 2.82 -18.31
C ASP A 249 3.16 2.73 -16.89
N ILE A 250 3.25 1.57 -16.25
CA ILE A 250 2.84 1.36 -14.84
C ILE A 250 3.69 2.23 -13.90
N ASN A 251 5.01 2.23 -14.05
CA ASN A 251 5.92 3.06 -13.23
C ASN A 251 5.55 4.54 -13.33
N GLN A 252 5.39 5.05 -14.56
CA GLN A 252 5.00 6.45 -14.78
C GLN A 252 3.63 6.74 -14.15
N TYR A 253 2.63 5.89 -14.41
CA TYR A 253 1.27 6.05 -13.90
C TYR A 253 1.22 6.10 -12.37
N ALA A 254 2.00 5.25 -11.70
CA ALA A 254 2.16 5.22 -10.26
C ALA A 254 2.86 6.48 -9.75
N ASN A 255 3.99 6.87 -10.35
CA ASN A 255 4.77 8.02 -9.92
C ASN A 255 3.98 9.34 -10.02
N GLU A 256 3.19 9.53 -11.09
CA GLU A 256 2.28 10.69 -11.25
C GLU A 256 1.14 10.74 -10.21
N ARG A 257 0.93 9.64 -9.47
CA ARG A 257 -0.02 9.50 -8.36
C ARG A 257 0.68 9.46 -7.01
N GLY A 258 1.94 9.87 -6.94
CA GLY A 258 2.67 9.90 -5.70
C GLY A 258 3.03 8.50 -5.17
N ILE A 259 3.05 7.47 -6.02
CA ILE A 259 3.33 6.08 -5.64
C ILE A 259 4.67 5.66 -6.26
N ASP A 260 5.58 5.16 -5.44
CA ASP A 260 6.83 4.55 -5.88
C ASP A 260 6.64 3.05 -6.11
N ILE A 261 7.42 2.47 -7.02
CA ILE A 261 7.39 1.04 -7.30
C ILE A 261 8.65 0.39 -6.73
N VAL A 262 8.46 -0.53 -5.79
CA VAL A 262 9.51 -1.44 -5.32
C VAL A 262 9.27 -2.77 -6.00
N MET A 263 10.02 -3.09 -7.06
CA MET A 263 9.90 -4.40 -7.69
C MET A 263 10.69 -5.43 -6.88
N GLU A 264 10.05 -6.56 -6.61
CA GLU A 264 10.67 -7.73 -5.98
C GLU A 264 10.93 -8.79 -7.04
N LEU A 265 12.20 -9.19 -7.15
CA LEU A 265 12.59 -10.48 -7.70
C LEU A 265 12.98 -11.36 -6.52
N ASP A 266 12.08 -12.25 -6.10
CA ASP A 266 12.34 -13.10 -4.96
C ASP A 266 13.44 -14.12 -5.29
N SER A 267 14.46 -14.17 -4.43
CA SER A 267 15.62 -15.02 -4.60
C SER A 267 16.31 -15.27 -3.25
N PRO A 268 16.91 -16.45 -3.03
CA PRO A 268 17.06 -17.55 -3.99
C PRO A 268 15.92 -18.59 -3.97
N GLY A 269 14.96 -18.50 -3.03
CA GLY A 269 13.73 -19.31 -3.04
C GLY A 269 12.84 -18.97 -4.24
N HIS A 270 11.63 -19.51 -4.32
CA HIS A 270 10.58 -18.99 -5.21
C HIS A 270 11.00 -18.79 -6.69
N THR A 271 11.83 -19.68 -7.24
CA THR A 271 12.47 -19.46 -8.56
C THR A 271 12.31 -20.61 -9.54
N THR A 272 11.35 -21.51 -9.30
CA THR A 272 11.06 -22.64 -10.21
C THR A 272 10.81 -22.19 -11.65
N ALA A 273 10.10 -21.08 -11.87
CA ALA A 273 9.79 -20.56 -13.21
C ALA A 273 11.05 -20.18 -14.02
N ILE A 274 12.14 -19.75 -13.37
CA ILE A 274 13.43 -19.52 -14.04
C ILE A 274 13.94 -20.81 -14.68
N GLY A 275 13.74 -21.94 -14.01
CA GLY A 275 14.16 -23.27 -14.47
C GLY A 275 13.48 -23.73 -15.76
N MET A 276 12.37 -23.10 -16.17
CA MET A 276 11.72 -23.40 -17.46
C MET A 276 12.58 -22.93 -18.65
N ALA A 277 13.35 -21.86 -18.46
CA ALA A 277 14.29 -21.36 -19.46
C ALA A 277 15.74 -21.78 -19.18
N HIS A 278 16.13 -21.76 -17.90
CA HIS A 278 17.49 -21.97 -17.42
C HIS A 278 17.56 -23.06 -16.32
N PRO A 279 17.33 -24.34 -16.66
CA PRO A 279 17.38 -25.44 -15.69
C PRO A 279 18.76 -25.61 -15.03
N GLU A 280 19.83 -25.12 -15.66
CA GLU A 280 21.19 -25.10 -15.11
C GLU A 280 21.33 -24.24 -13.85
N HIS A 281 20.41 -23.31 -13.61
CA HIS A 281 20.48 -22.36 -12.49
C HIS A 281 19.63 -22.74 -11.28
N VAL A 282 18.69 -23.67 -11.41
CA VAL A 282 17.67 -23.96 -10.38
C VAL A 282 17.80 -25.40 -9.89
N ALA A 283 17.97 -25.55 -8.57
CA ALA A 283 17.92 -26.84 -7.88
C ALA A 283 16.48 -27.27 -7.64
N CYS A 284 16.25 -28.58 -7.60
CA CYS A 284 14.97 -29.20 -7.20
C CYS A 284 13.72 -28.81 -8.00
N ILE A 285 13.88 -28.39 -9.25
CA ILE A 285 12.76 -28.03 -10.15
C ILE A 285 11.71 -29.16 -10.12
N ASN A 286 10.50 -28.84 -9.67
CA ASN A 286 9.36 -29.76 -9.55
C ASN A 286 9.65 -31.04 -8.73
N LYS A 287 10.60 -31.00 -7.80
CA LYS A 287 10.98 -32.17 -6.99
C LYS A 287 9.83 -32.58 -6.06
N SER A 288 9.60 -33.89 -5.96
CA SER A 288 8.52 -34.49 -5.18
C SER A 288 9.06 -35.45 -4.10
N PRO A 289 8.44 -35.57 -2.92
CA PRO A 289 7.31 -34.77 -2.44
C PRO A 289 7.70 -33.31 -2.20
N TRP A 290 6.93 -32.36 -2.73
CA TRP A 290 7.27 -30.94 -2.68
C TRP A 290 7.39 -30.42 -1.23
N THR A 291 6.62 -30.97 -0.30
CA THR A 291 6.63 -30.60 1.14
C THR A 291 7.97 -30.79 1.84
N LYS A 292 8.90 -31.54 1.24
CA LYS A 292 10.27 -31.68 1.74
C LYS A 292 11.20 -30.58 1.21
N TYR A 293 10.90 -30.02 0.05
CA TYR A 293 11.81 -29.18 -0.73
C TYR A 293 11.29 -27.75 -0.91
N ALA A 294 10.06 -27.45 -0.51
CA ALA A 294 9.42 -26.15 -0.58
C ALA A 294 8.28 -26.04 0.45
N ASN A 295 7.92 -24.80 0.78
CA ASN A 295 6.77 -24.46 1.64
C ASN A 295 5.43 -24.59 0.89
N GLU A 296 5.47 -24.47 -0.44
CA GLU A 296 4.36 -24.69 -1.35
C GLU A 296 4.86 -25.25 -2.70
N PRO A 297 4.02 -25.93 -3.50
CA PRO A 297 4.41 -26.37 -4.82
C PRO A 297 4.35 -25.22 -5.86
N PRO A 298 5.22 -25.22 -6.89
CA PRO A 298 6.26 -26.22 -7.14
C PRO A 298 7.56 -25.93 -6.39
N ALA A 299 8.33 -26.99 -6.09
CA ALA A 299 9.66 -26.85 -5.53
C ALA A 299 10.68 -26.35 -6.56
N GLY A 300 11.58 -25.47 -6.12
CA GLY A 300 12.71 -24.98 -6.91
C GLY A 300 13.35 -23.75 -6.29
N GLN A 301 14.68 -23.72 -6.25
CA GLN A 301 15.45 -22.57 -5.73
C GLN A 301 16.80 -22.46 -6.44
N LEU A 302 17.33 -21.24 -6.59
CA LEU A 302 18.61 -21.00 -7.27
C LEU A 302 19.77 -21.78 -6.63
N ARG A 303 20.69 -22.29 -7.46
CA ARG A 303 21.95 -22.91 -7.04
C ARG A 303 22.96 -21.86 -6.58
N ILE A 304 22.77 -21.32 -5.39
CA ILE A 304 23.57 -20.22 -4.82
C ILE A 304 25.07 -20.49 -4.69
N ALA A 305 25.50 -21.75 -4.66
CA ALA A 305 26.91 -22.13 -4.59
C ALA A 305 27.60 -22.16 -5.96
N VAL A 306 26.82 -22.17 -7.06
CA VAL A 306 27.34 -22.26 -8.42
C VAL A 306 27.63 -20.85 -8.94
N ASN A 307 28.90 -20.56 -9.25
CA ASN A 307 29.32 -19.23 -9.69
C ASN A 307 28.56 -18.71 -10.93
N ALA A 308 28.26 -19.60 -11.89
CA ALA A 308 27.48 -19.23 -13.07
C ALA A 308 26.06 -18.75 -12.71
N THR A 309 25.45 -19.33 -11.67
CA THR A 309 24.14 -18.90 -11.17
C THR A 309 24.21 -17.54 -10.48
N VAL A 310 25.28 -17.26 -9.72
CA VAL A 310 25.49 -15.94 -9.10
C VAL A 310 25.62 -14.86 -10.18
N GLU A 311 26.41 -15.10 -11.23
CA GLU A 311 26.57 -14.15 -12.34
C GLU A 311 25.30 -13.98 -13.18
N PHE A 312 24.53 -15.06 -13.38
CA PHE A 312 23.19 -15.01 -13.97
C PHE A 312 22.27 -14.08 -13.15
N SER A 313 22.18 -14.29 -11.83
CA SER A 313 21.37 -13.46 -10.94
C SER A 313 21.80 -12.01 -10.98
N LYS A 314 23.10 -11.70 -10.91
CA LYS A 314 23.60 -10.31 -11.02
C LYS A 314 23.17 -9.64 -12.31
N THR A 315 23.24 -10.37 -13.43
CA THR A 315 22.80 -9.87 -14.74
C THR A 315 21.29 -9.66 -14.78
N LEU A 316 20.51 -10.58 -14.20
CA LEU A 316 19.05 -10.48 -14.12
C LEU A 316 18.62 -9.26 -13.29
N PHE A 317 19.20 -9.09 -12.10
CA PHE A 317 18.95 -7.94 -11.25
C PHE A 317 19.34 -6.63 -11.94
N GLN A 318 20.49 -6.57 -12.63
CA GLN A 318 20.86 -5.38 -13.42
C GLN A 318 19.82 -5.10 -14.52
N SER A 319 19.36 -6.12 -15.25
CA SER A 319 18.37 -5.93 -16.31
C SER A 319 17.02 -5.43 -15.79
N VAL A 320 16.61 -5.81 -14.58
CA VAL A 320 15.40 -5.29 -13.95
C VAL A 320 15.61 -3.88 -13.40
N ILE A 321 16.76 -3.59 -12.82
CA ILE A 321 17.12 -2.24 -12.37
C ILE A 321 16.99 -1.21 -13.49
N ASP A 322 17.37 -1.58 -14.71
CA ASP A 322 17.28 -0.72 -15.90
C ASP A 322 15.82 -0.37 -16.28
N LEU A 323 14.82 -1.10 -15.78
CA LEU A 323 13.38 -0.79 -15.93
C LEU A 323 12.85 0.16 -14.85
N LEU A 324 13.55 0.28 -13.72
CA LEU A 324 13.08 0.98 -12.53
C LEU A 324 13.62 2.42 -12.47
N THR A 325 12.71 3.38 -12.34
CA THR A 325 13.06 4.78 -12.07
C THR A 325 13.26 5.08 -10.59
N GLY A 326 12.57 4.34 -9.70
CA GLY A 326 12.60 4.54 -8.24
C GLY A 326 13.93 4.18 -7.57
N THR A 327 14.12 4.61 -6.33
CA THR A 327 15.37 4.41 -5.57
C THR A 327 15.39 3.13 -4.72
N MET A 328 14.46 2.20 -4.94
CA MET A 328 14.25 1.02 -4.09
C MET A 328 14.02 -0.23 -4.94
N MET A 329 14.44 -1.39 -4.44
CA MET A 329 14.21 -2.70 -5.06
C MET A 329 14.29 -3.78 -3.98
N SER A 330 13.62 -4.92 -4.17
CA SER A 330 13.71 -6.06 -3.25
C SER A 330 14.31 -7.30 -3.91
N SER A 331 15.09 -8.05 -3.13
CA SER A 331 15.59 -9.38 -3.50
C SER A 331 14.76 -10.52 -2.91
N GLY A 332 13.69 -10.22 -2.17
CA GLY A 332 12.90 -11.21 -1.43
C GLY A 332 13.72 -11.92 -0.35
N GLY A 333 13.94 -13.22 -0.49
CA GLY A 333 14.75 -14.03 0.42
C GLY A 333 13.93 -14.70 1.52
N ASP A 334 12.66 -14.99 1.27
CA ASP A 334 11.84 -15.82 2.14
C ASP A 334 11.99 -17.31 1.85
N GLU A 335 11.69 -18.11 2.88
CA GLU A 335 11.42 -19.55 2.77
C GLU A 335 12.46 -20.39 2.00
N VAL A 336 13.75 -20.12 2.18
CA VAL A 336 14.78 -20.98 1.56
C VAL A 336 14.79 -22.37 2.19
N ASN A 337 14.81 -23.40 1.35
CA ASN A 337 14.64 -24.78 1.77
C ASN A 337 15.96 -25.56 1.73
N LEU A 338 16.59 -25.74 2.90
CA LEU A 338 17.88 -26.44 3.02
C LEU A 338 17.88 -27.88 2.46
N PRO A 339 16.83 -28.71 2.64
CA PRO A 339 16.80 -30.05 2.06
C PRO A 339 16.93 -30.05 0.54
N CYS A 340 16.54 -28.98 -0.14
CA CYS A 340 16.75 -28.87 -1.58
C CYS A 340 18.25 -28.80 -1.92
N TRP A 341 18.99 -27.85 -1.35
CA TRP A 341 20.44 -27.74 -1.60
C TRP A 341 21.24 -28.93 -1.07
N ASN A 342 20.84 -29.52 0.06
CA ASN A 342 21.50 -30.69 0.63
C ASN A 342 21.40 -31.96 -0.24
N GLU A 343 20.49 -31.97 -1.21
CA GLU A 343 20.21 -33.13 -2.08
C GLU A 343 20.26 -32.78 -3.57
N ASP A 344 20.83 -31.63 -3.93
CA ASP A 344 21.10 -31.23 -5.31
C ASP A 344 22.59 -31.44 -5.62
N GLU A 345 22.89 -32.38 -6.51
CA GLU A 345 24.26 -32.82 -6.78
C GLU A 345 25.18 -31.68 -7.22
N GLU A 346 24.70 -30.79 -8.09
CA GLU A 346 25.47 -29.64 -8.57
C GLU A 346 25.81 -28.66 -7.44
N THR A 347 24.84 -28.35 -6.57
CA THR A 347 25.06 -27.50 -5.40
C THR A 347 26.08 -28.13 -4.46
N ILE A 348 25.96 -29.42 -4.15
CA ILE A 348 26.90 -30.14 -3.27
C ILE A 348 28.31 -30.13 -3.85
N GLN A 349 28.45 -30.41 -5.15
CA GLN A 349 29.74 -30.39 -5.84
C GLN A 349 30.37 -28.99 -5.81
N ALA A 350 29.59 -27.94 -6.07
CA ALA A 350 30.08 -26.57 -6.04
C ALA A 350 30.58 -26.17 -4.64
N LEU A 351 29.81 -26.49 -3.59
CA LEU A 351 30.21 -26.26 -2.19
C LEU A 351 31.50 -27.00 -1.80
N ALA A 352 31.66 -28.24 -2.28
CA ALA A 352 32.87 -29.02 -2.05
C ALA A 352 34.08 -28.44 -2.78
N GLN A 353 33.90 -27.94 -4.01
CA GLN A 353 34.96 -27.30 -4.80
C GLN A 353 35.42 -25.97 -4.21
N SER A 354 34.48 -25.15 -3.71
CA SER A 354 34.78 -23.86 -3.07
C SER A 354 35.18 -23.98 -1.59
N ASN A 355 35.02 -25.17 -0.98
CA ASN A 355 35.20 -25.41 0.45
C ASN A 355 34.37 -24.44 1.31
N THR A 356 33.11 -24.22 0.94
CA THR A 356 32.17 -23.34 1.65
C THR A 356 30.94 -24.09 2.15
N THR A 357 30.31 -23.59 3.22
CA THR A 357 29.00 -24.08 3.67
C THR A 357 27.85 -23.42 2.91
N ILE A 358 26.65 -24.01 2.97
CA ILE A 358 25.43 -23.39 2.43
C ILE A 358 25.21 -21.98 2.99
N GLY A 359 25.41 -21.78 4.30
CA GLY A 359 25.23 -20.46 4.93
C GLY A 359 26.22 -19.41 4.41
N GLN A 360 27.47 -19.82 4.13
CA GLN A 360 28.46 -18.94 3.50
C GLN A 360 28.09 -18.61 2.06
N ALA A 361 27.68 -19.61 1.27
CA ALA A 361 27.20 -19.40 -0.10
C ALA A 361 25.97 -18.47 -0.13
N LEU A 362 25.03 -18.65 0.79
CA LEU A 362 23.82 -17.83 0.89
C LEU A 362 24.18 -16.38 1.25
N SER A 363 25.07 -16.20 2.22
CA SER A 363 25.56 -14.87 2.60
C SER A 363 26.26 -14.17 1.42
N SER A 364 27.10 -14.90 0.68
CA SER A 364 27.77 -14.38 -0.52
C SER A 364 26.78 -14.00 -1.61
N PHE A 365 25.78 -14.85 -1.89
CA PHE A 365 24.74 -14.59 -2.89
C PHE A 365 23.96 -13.32 -2.57
N VAL A 366 23.48 -13.18 -1.33
CA VAL A 366 22.73 -11.99 -0.89
C VAL A 366 23.58 -10.73 -1.02
N GLN A 367 24.85 -10.77 -0.60
CA GLN A 367 25.75 -9.63 -0.71
C GLN A 367 26.05 -9.22 -2.15
N GLU A 368 26.25 -10.18 -3.06
CA GLU A 368 26.48 -9.90 -4.48
C GLU A 368 25.26 -9.24 -5.14
N VAL A 369 24.06 -9.79 -4.90
CA VAL A 369 22.80 -9.25 -5.44
C VAL A 369 22.50 -7.86 -4.87
N GLN A 370 22.59 -7.68 -3.54
CA GLN A 370 22.43 -6.37 -2.92
C GLN A 370 23.53 -5.38 -3.36
N GLY A 371 24.73 -5.87 -3.63
CA GLY A 371 25.83 -5.07 -4.19
C GLY A 371 25.50 -4.48 -5.55
N VAL A 372 24.84 -5.25 -6.43
CA VAL A 372 24.33 -4.75 -7.72
C VAL A 372 23.29 -3.64 -7.49
N MET A 373 22.34 -3.84 -6.57
CA MET A 373 21.34 -2.82 -6.23
C MET A 373 21.98 -1.52 -5.74
N ALA A 374 22.85 -1.60 -4.73
CA ALA A 374 23.49 -0.44 -4.13
C ALA A 374 24.40 0.31 -5.10
N LYS A 375 25.13 -0.40 -5.96
CA LYS A 375 25.96 0.22 -7.01
C LYS A 375 25.13 1.05 -7.99
N ASN A 376 23.87 0.68 -8.20
CA ASN A 376 22.91 1.41 -9.04
C ASN A 376 22.04 2.40 -8.23
N GLY A 377 22.42 2.73 -6.99
CA GLY A 377 21.71 3.69 -6.16
C GLY A 377 20.35 3.22 -5.65
N LYS A 378 20.08 1.91 -5.66
CA LYS A 378 18.85 1.33 -5.10
C LYS A 378 19.09 0.95 -3.64
N MET A 379 18.16 1.33 -2.77
CA MET A 379 18.04 0.80 -1.41
C MET A 379 17.44 -0.61 -1.49
N PRO A 380 18.16 -1.66 -1.04
CA PRO A 380 17.65 -3.01 -1.07
C PRO A 380 16.60 -3.25 0.03
N PHE A 381 15.61 -4.06 -0.28
CA PHE A 381 14.74 -4.74 0.69
C PHE A 381 14.99 -6.25 0.67
N ILE A 382 14.83 -6.87 1.84
CA ILE A 382 14.96 -8.32 2.01
C ILE A 382 14.05 -8.81 3.14
N LYS A 383 13.54 -10.04 3.07
CA LYS A 383 12.64 -10.60 4.08
C LYS A 383 13.38 -10.93 5.37
N SER A 384 12.64 -10.93 6.48
CA SER A 384 13.21 -11.14 7.82
C SER A 384 13.90 -12.49 8.00
N ASP A 385 13.56 -13.52 7.23
CA ASP A 385 14.17 -14.86 7.30
C ASP A 385 15.68 -14.83 7.12
N MET A 386 16.16 -14.04 6.15
CA MET A 386 17.59 -13.95 5.87
C MET A 386 18.37 -13.52 7.10
N VAL A 387 17.90 -12.49 7.81
CA VAL A 387 18.59 -11.98 8.99
C VAL A 387 18.27 -12.80 10.24
N LEU A 388 17.02 -13.17 10.48
CA LEU A 388 16.60 -13.81 11.73
C LEU A 388 16.83 -15.32 11.75
N THR A 389 16.52 -16.02 10.66
CA THR A 389 16.61 -17.48 10.55
C THR A 389 17.99 -17.92 10.07
N HIS A 390 18.50 -17.28 9.01
CA HIS A 390 19.76 -17.69 8.37
C HIS A 390 20.99 -16.90 8.85
N ASN A 391 20.79 -15.87 9.66
CA ASN A 391 21.85 -15.00 10.18
C ASN A 391 22.75 -14.41 9.08
N VAL A 392 22.15 -14.12 7.92
CA VAL A 392 22.82 -13.53 6.77
C VAL A 392 23.10 -12.05 7.06
N PRO A 393 24.37 -11.59 6.95
CA PRO A 393 24.69 -10.18 7.01
C PRO A 393 24.20 -9.46 5.74
N VAL A 394 23.52 -8.33 5.93
CA VAL A 394 23.02 -7.47 4.84
C VAL A 394 23.87 -6.21 4.72
N ILE A 395 23.86 -5.58 3.55
CA ILE A 395 24.59 -4.32 3.36
C ILE A 395 23.92 -3.19 4.15
N ASN A 396 24.71 -2.18 4.55
CA ASN A 396 24.20 -1.03 5.29
C ASN A 396 23.13 -0.29 4.45
N GLY A 397 22.06 0.15 5.12
CA GLY A 397 20.91 0.80 4.48
C GLY A 397 19.85 -0.16 3.93
N THR A 398 20.05 -1.49 4.01
CA THR A 398 19.01 -2.47 3.64
C THR A 398 17.78 -2.34 4.56
N GLY A 399 16.59 -2.30 3.97
CA GLY A 399 15.31 -2.39 4.69
C GLY A 399 14.86 -3.83 4.88
N ILE A 400 14.47 -4.20 6.09
CA ILE A 400 13.96 -5.54 6.39
C ILE A 400 12.43 -5.57 6.28
N VAL A 401 11.87 -6.57 5.58
CA VAL A 401 10.43 -6.82 5.53
C VAL A 401 10.05 -7.83 6.62
N VAL A 402 9.44 -7.36 7.70
CA VAL A 402 9.02 -8.19 8.85
C VAL A 402 7.66 -8.79 8.57
N TRP A 403 7.60 -10.07 8.20
CA TRP A 403 6.36 -10.65 7.66
C TRP A 403 5.74 -11.79 8.46
N GLN A 404 6.50 -12.57 9.23
CA GLN A 404 5.94 -13.74 9.93
C GLN A 404 5.07 -13.33 11.12
N SER A 405 5.61 -12.53 12.03
CA SER A 405 4.89 -12.03 13.20
C SER A 405 5.31 -10.60 13.55
N TYR A 406 4.37 -9.82 14.10
CA TYR A 406 4.72 -8.48 14.62
C TYR A 406 5.83 -8.53 15.68
N ALA A 407 5.96 -9.65 16.40
CA ALA A 407 6.97 -9.83 17.44
C ALA A 407 8.41 -9.85 16.88
N ASP A 408 8.59 -10.14 15.59
CA ASP A 408 9.91 -10.16 14.96
C ASP A 408 10.49 -8.76 14.72
N ALA A 409 9.64 -7.72 14.75
CA ALA A 409 10.07 -6.33 14.65
C ALA A 409 11.09 -5.96 15.73
N VAL A 410 10.87 -6.42 16.97
CA VAL A 410 11.80 -6.18 18.10
C VAL A 410 13.15 -6.85 17.84
N LYS A 411 13.15 -8.08 17.29
CA LYS A 411 14.38 -8.83 16.99
C LYS A 411 15.20 -8.14 15.90
N VAL A 412 14.54 -7.60 14.88
CA VAL A 412 15.18 -6.81 13.81
C VAL A 412 15.71 -5.48 14.37
N ALA A 413 14.91 -4.78 15.18
CA ALA A 413 15.32 -3.52 15.81
C ALA A 413 16.51 -3.69 16.78
N GLN A 414 16.60 -4.81 17.50
CA GLN A 414 17.74 -5.15 18.36
C GLN A 414 19.04 -5.34 17.58
N ARG A 415 18.96 -5.64 16.29
CA ARG A 415 20.11 -5.70 15.37
C ARG A 415 20.45 -4.33 14.76
N GLY A 416 19.72 -3.27 15.12
CA GLY A 416 19.92 -1.92 14.59
C GLY A 416 19.53 -1.77 13.12
N LEU A 417 18.69 -2.69 12.60
CA LEU A 417 18.28 -2.69 11.19
C LEU A 417 16.98 -1.93 11.01
N ARG A 418 16.88 -1.18 9.90
CA ARG A 418 15.67 -0.47 9.50
C ARG A 418 14.67 -1.46 8.89
N PHE A 419 13.37 -1.24 9.08
CA PHE A 419 12.38 -2.22 8.64
C PHE A 419 11.01 -1.62 8.33
N ILE A 420 10.23 -2.39 7.56
CA ILE A 420 8.80 -2.18 7.36
C ILE A 420 8.02 -3.33 8.01
N HIS A 421 6.84 -2.99 8.52
CA HIS A 421 5.90 -3.97 9.05
C HIS A 421 5.07 -4.60 7.92
N GLN A 422 5.12 -5.93 7.81
CA GLN A 422 4.19 -6.75 7.03
C GLN A 422 3.67 -7.96 7.83
N PRO A 423 3.43 -7.90 9.15
CA PRO A 423 3.15 -9.11 9.93
C PRO A 423 1.88 -9.87 9.49
N SER A 424 2.02 -11.18 9.29
CA SER A 424 0.96 -12.08 8.83
C SER A 424 -0.24 -12.08 9.75
N ASP A 425 -0.02 -11.89 11.06
CA ASP A 425 -1.07 -11.85 12.06
C ASP A 425 -1.89 -10.54 12.11
N TYR A 426 -1.62 -9.61 11.19
CA TYR A 426 -2.34 -8.33 11.03
C TYR A 426 -2.72 -7.96 9.59
N PHE A 427 -1.81 -8.13 8.63
CA PHE A 427 -1.91 -7.39 7.37
C PHE A 427 -2.13 -8.23 6.11
N TYR A 428 -1.98 -9.54 6.17
CA TYR A 428 -2.14 -10.41 5.01
C TYR A 428 -3.61 -10.44 4.55
N LEU A 429 -3.84 -9.95 3.33
CA LEU A 429 -5.18 -9.79 2.77
C LEU A 429 -5.73 -11.14 2.25
N ASP A 430 -4.87 -12.08 1.88
CA ASP A 430 -5.19 -13.41 1.40
C ASP A 430 -5.66 -14.40 2.48
N CYS A 431 -5.34 -14.17 3.76
CA CYS A 431 -5.74 -15.08 4.86
C CYS A 431 -7.25 -15.16 5.04
N GLY A 432 -7.73 -16.31 5.54
CA GLY A 432 -9.15 -16.55 5.84
C GLY A 432 -9.91 -17.34 4.78
N ALA A 433 -9.25 -17.71 3.68
CA ALA A 433 -9.78 -18.61 2.67
C ALA A 433 -9.57 -20.09 3.06
N GLY A 434 -10.15 -21.01 2.27
CA GLY A 434 -9.86 -22.45 2.41
C GLY A 434 -8.45 -22.77 1.93
N ASP A 435 -7.89 -23.91 2.35
CA ASP A 435 -6.63 -24.43 1.82
C ASP A 435 -6.76 -24.66 0.30
N TRP A 436 -5.78 -24.19 -0.46
CA TRP A 436 -5.75 -24.38 -1.92
C TRP A 436 -5.09 -25.69 -2.32
N THR A 437 -4.43 -26.39 -1.40
CA THR A 437 -3.84 -27.70 -1.63
C THR A 437 -4.89 -28.82 -1.48
N GLY A 438 -4.86 -29.80 -2.38
CA GLY A 438 -5.99 -30.72 -2.58
C GLY A 438 -6.09 -31.91 -1.62
N ASN A 439 -5.15 -32.12 -0.70
CA ASN A 439 -5.09 -33.32 0.15
C ASN A 439 -5.65 -33.12 1.57
N ASN A 440 -6.11 -31.92 1.91
CA ASN A 440 -6.66 -31.59 3.22
C ASN A 440 -8.09 -31.01 3.12
N ILE A 441 -9.10 -31.87 3.18
CA ILE A 441 -10.51 -31.47 3.08
C ILE A 441 -11.01 -30.60 4.25
N LEU A 442 -10.24 -30.48 5.33
CA LEU A 442 -10.51 -29.63 6.49
C LEU A 442 -9.54 -28.44 6.57
N GLY A 443 -8.74 -28.23 5.52
CA GLY A 443 -7.71 -27.21 5.49
C GLY A 443 -8.28 -25.80 5.34
N ASN A 444 -7.62 -24.86 5.99
CA ASN A 444 -7.80 -23.43 5.77
C ASN A 444 -6.46 -22.83 5.35
N SER A 445 -6.48 -21.55 4.95
CA SER A 445 -5.27 -20.77 4.72
C SER A 445 -4.30 -20.89 5.90
N TRP A 446 -3.01 -21.00 5.58
CA TRP A 446 -1.95 -21.19 6.57
C TRP A 446 -1.90 -20.07 7.62
N CYS A 447 -2.36 -18.87 7.26
CA CYS A 447 -2.33 -17.66 8.08
C CYS A 447 -3.69 -17.28 8.65
N ASP A 448 -4.62 -18.23 8.78
CA ASP A 448 -5.92 -18.02 9.38
C ASP A 448 -5.88 -17.34 10.78
N PRO A 449 -6.94 -16.63 11.19
CA PRO A 449 -8.19 -16.38 10.46
C PRO A 449 -8.09 -15.20 9.49
N PHE A 450 -9.18 -14.89 8.78
CA PHE A 450 -9.34 -13.67 7.96
C PHE A 450 -8.91 -12.41 8.71
N LYS A 451 -8.01 -11.62 8.12
CA LYS A 451 -7.56 -10.36 8.71
C LYS A 451 -8.57 -9.26 8.41
N THR A 452 -9.33 -8.85 9.42
CA THR A 452 -10.36 -7.82 9.29
C THR A 452 -9.75 -6.42 9.19
N TRP A 453 -10.54 -5.45 8.71
CA TRP A 453 -10.11 -4.06 8.74
C TRP A 453 -9.86 -3.57 10.17
N GLN A 454 -10.64 -4.03 11.16
CA GLN A 454 -10.43 -3.70 12.58
C GLN A 454 -9.09 -4.21 13.08
N ARG A 455 -8.73 -5.46 12.73
CA ARG A 455 -7.46 -6.06 13.12
C ARG A 455 -6.29 -5.27 12.52
N ALA A 456 -6.31 -5.00 11.22
CA ALA A 456 -5.28 -4.19 10.57
C ALA A 456 -5.23 -2.78 11.18
N TYR A 457 -6.39 -2.14 11.37
CA TYR A 457 -6.47 -0.81 11.97
C TYR A 457 -5.89 -0.83 13.38
N SER A 458 -6.08 -1.86 14.19
CA SER A 458 -5.64 -1.90 15.59
C SER A 458 -4.12 -2.00 15.80
N PHE A 459 -3.33 -2.01 14.73
CA PHE A 459 -1.88 -2.21 14.81
C PHE A 459 -1.17 -1.02 15.46
N ASP A 460 -0.25 -1.31 16.39
CA ASP A 460 0.69 -0.35 16.97
C ASP A 460 2.07 -0.52 16.31
N PRO A 461 2.52 0.42 15.47
CA PRO A 461 3.81 0.36 14.79
C PRO A 461 5.04 0.35 15.72
N TYR A 462 4.86 0.73 16.99
CA TYR A 462 5.94 0.80 17.98
C TYR A 462 5.85 -0.25 19.08
N ALA A 463 4.94 -1.22 18.95
CA ALA A 463 4.73 -2.26 19.95
C ALA A 463 6.05 -2.92 20.37
N ASN A 464 6.35 -2.86 21.67
CA ASN A 464 7.53 -3.44 22.33
C ASN A 464 8.89 -2.88 21.86
N LEU A 465 8.92 -1.76 21.13
CA LEU A 465 10.16 -1.04 20.79
C LEU A 465 10.51 0.00 21.86
N THR A 466 11.79 0.34 21.98
CA THR A 466 12.24 1.49 22.77
C THR A 466 12.19 2.77 21.93
N ALA A 467 12.13 3.94 22.58
CA ALA A 467 12.09 5.23 21.87
C ALA A 467 13.27 5.43 20.90
N ASP A 468 14.46 4.96 21.27
CA ASP A 468 15.66 5.03 20.42
C ASP A 468 15.53 4.17 19.14
N GLN A 469 14.69 3.14 19.17
CA GLN A 469 14.43 2.24 18.04
C GLN A 469 13.36 2.77 17.08
N TYR A 470 12.57 3.79 17.44
CA TYR A 470 11.46 4.27 16.60
C TYR A 470 11.93 4.75 15.23
N SER A 471 13.14 5.32 15.15
CA SER A 471 13.76 5.77 13.89
C SER A 471 14.09 4.62 12.92
N LEU A 472 14.09 3.36 13.38
CA LEU A 472 14.29 2.18 12.54
C LEU A 472 13.02 1.79 11.78
N VAL A 473 11.84 2.26 12.21
CA VAL A 473 10.56 1.92 11.61
C VAL A 473 10.30 2.83 10.40
N LEU A 474 10.37 2.28 9.19
CA LEU A 474 10.07 3.01 7.96
C LEU A 474 8.57 3.19 7.70
N GLY A 475 7.76 2.30 8.29
CA GLY A 475 6.32 2.20 8.09
C GLY A 475 5.91 0.76 7.90
N GLY A 476 5.03 0.48 6.92
CA GLY A 476 4.57 -0.89 6.67
C GLY A 476 3.73 -1.04 5.42
N GLN A 477 3.34 -2.29 5.15
CA GLN A 477 2.54 -2.67 3.99
C GLN A 477 1.59 -3.82 4.28
N MET A 478 0.56 -3.91 3.44
CA MET A 478 -0.37 -5.04 3.43
C MET A 478 -0.17 -5.84 2.14
N PRO A 479 0.16 -7.13 2.21
CA PRO A 479 0.29 -7.98 1.03
C PRO A 479 -1.06 -8.57 0.62
N ILE A 480 -1.24 -8.71 -0.68
CA ILE A 480 -2.11 -9.71 -1.28
C ILE A 480 -1.22 -10.72 -2.00
N TRP A 481 -1.10 -11.92 -1.42
CA TRP A 481 -0.56 -13.07 -2.13
C TRP A 481 -1.65 -13.67 -3.02
N SER A 482 -1.24 -14.19 -4.18
CA SER A 482 -2.17 -14.47 -5.28
C SER A 482 -2.34 -15.94 -5.58
N GLU A 483 -2.08 -16.85 -4.63
CA GLU A 483 -2.40 -18.28 -4.78
C GLU A 483 -3.92 -18.48 -5.00
N GLN A 484 -4.73 -17.66 -4.34
CA GLN A 484 -6.20 -17.66 -4.45
C GLN A 484 -6.79 -16.29 -4.80
N SER A 485 -5.97 -15.35 -5.28
CA SER A 485 -6.42 -14.04 -5.76
C SER A 485 -6.19 -13.90 -7.27
N SER A 486 -7.16 -13.33 -7.95
CA SER A 486 -7.16 -13.06 -9.39
C SER A 486 -8.05 -11.85 -9.71
N LEU A 487 -8.25 -11.52 -10.99
CA LEU A 487 -9.05 -10.38 -11.42
C LEU A 487 -10.51 -10.39 -10.88
N GLU A 488 -11.06 -11.57 -10.60
CA GLU A 488 -12.43 -11.74 -10.11
C GLU A 488 -12.64 -11.27 -8.67
N ASN A 489 -11.60 -11.36 -7.82
CA ASN A 489 -11.71 -11.12 -6.39
C ASN A 489 -10.71 -10.09 -5.82
N LEU A 490 -9.81 -9.54 -6.64
CA LEU A 490 -8.83 -8.52 -6.23
C LEU A 490 -9.47 -7.38 -5.42
N ASP A 491 -10.39 -6.66 -6.05
CA ASP A 491 -11.04 -5.49 -5.47
C ASP A 491 -11.77 -5.79 -4.14
N PRO A 492 -12.65 -6.81 -4.03
CA PRO A 492 -13.37 -7.08 -2.78
C PRO A 492 -12.48 -7.65 -1.67
N ILE A 493 -11.37 -8.33 -2.00
CA ILE A 493 -10.42 -8.80 -0.99
C ILE A 493 -9.59 -7.64 -0.47
N VAL A 494 -9.06 -6.79 -1.36
CA VAL A 494 -8.17 -5.68 -1.00
C VAL A 494 -8.93 -4.53 -0.34
N TRP A 495 -10.08 -4.12 -0.90
CA TRP A 495 -10.77 -2.90 -0.50
C TRP A 495 -12.05 -3.19 0.29
N PRO A 496 -12.29 -2.50 1.43
CA PRO A 496 -11.53 -1.35 1.95
C PRO A 496 -10.44 -1.72 2.98
N ARG A 497 -10.07 -3.00 3.15
CA ARG A 497 -9.10 -3.43 4.18
C ARG A 497 -7.74 -2.76 4.05
N LEU A 498 -7.22 -2.62 2.83
CA LEU A 498 -5.97 -1.93 2.56
C LEU A 498 -5.96 -0.47 3.05
N ALA A 499 -7.11 0.19 3.03
CA ALA A 499 -7.24 1.55 3.56
C ALA A 499 -6.99 1.63 5.08
N ALA A 500 -7.27 0.55 5.83
CA ALA A 500 -6.95 0.47 7.25
C ALA A 500 -5.45 0.65 7.50
N GLY A 501 -4.61 -0.11 6.78
CA GLY A 501 -3.16 0.05 6.83
C GLY A 501 -2.69 1.43 6.40
N ALA A 502 -3.33 2.01 5.36
CA ALA A 502 -3.00 3.36 4.89
C ALA A 502 -3.17 4.41 6.00
N GLU A 503 -4.24 4.36 6.80
CA GLU A 503 -4.43 5.29 7.92
C GLU A 503 -3.51 4.98 9.12
N VAL A 504 -3.22 3.69 9.37
CA VAL A 504 -2.24 3.29 10.40
C VAL A 504 -0.89 3.98 10.17
N PHE A 505 -0.37 3.88 8.95
CA PHE A 505 0.94 4.46 8.64
C PHE A 505 0.88 5.96 8.26
N TRP A 506 -0.31 6.53 8.05
CA TRP A 506 -0.48 7.98 7.92
C TRP A 506 -0.51 8.70 9.27
N THR A 507 -1.27 8.21 10.25
CA THR A 507 -1.40 8.92 11.55
C THR A 507 -0.45 8.40 12.62
N GLY A 508 -0.01 7.13 12.53
CA GLY A 508 0.92 6.49 13.46
C GLY A 508 0.24 5.88 14.69
N ALA A 509 0.98 5.70 15.78
CA ALA A 509 0.45 5.05 17.00
C ALA A 509 -0.62 5.90 17.73
N THR A 510 -0.59 7.22 17.52
CA THR A 510 -1.50 8.19 18.13
C THR A 510 -2.40 8.80 17.05
N LEU A 511 -3.69 8.96 17.37
CA LEU A 511 -4.66 9.61 16.50
C LEU A 511 -4.55 11.15 16.61
N PRO A 512 -5.20 11.91 15.71
CA PRO A 512 -5.11 13.38 15.71
C PRO A 512 -5.55 14.06 17.01
N ASP A 513 -6.42 13.39 17.78
CA ASP A 513 -6.92 13.83 19.10
C ASP A 513 -5.94 13.55 20.25
N GLY A 514 -4.80 12.91 19.99
CA GLY A 514 -3.82 12.53 21.00
C GLY A 514 -4.11 11.18 21.68
N GLU A 515 -5.24 10.53 21.37
CA GLU A 515 -5.58 9.24 21.94
C GLU A 515 -4.86 8.09 21.23
N PRO A 516 -4.52 7.00 21.94
CA PRO A 516 -4.06 5.80 21.30
C PRO A 516 -5.16 5.22 20.42
N ARG A 517 -4.75 4.51 19.36
CA ARG A 517 -5.69 3.86 18.45
C ARG A 517 -6.56 2.79 19.12
N LEU A 518 -6.07 2.22 20.21
CA LEU A 518 -6.75 1.26 21.09
C LEU A 518 -6.76 1.74 22.54
N GLY A 519 -7.88 1.57 23.25
CA GLY A 519 -8.01 1.91 24.67
C GLY A 519 -9.46 1.91 25.15
N VAL A 520 -9.67 1.98 26.47
CA VAL A 520 -11.02 1.98 27.10
C VAL A 520 -11.87 3.18 26.68
N ASN A 521 -11.22 4.25 26.21
CA ASN A 521 -11.85 5.46 25.66
C ASN A 521 -11.85 5.50 24.12
N ALA A 522 -11.51 4.40 23.42
CA ALA A 522 -11.41 4.34 21.96
C ALA A 522 -12.78 4.39 21.25
N THR A 523 -13.51 5.48 21.45
CA THR A 523 -14.57 6.00 20.57
C THR A 523 -14.11 6.13 19.12
N ASN A 524 -12.78 6.15 18.92
CA ASN A 524 -12.11 6.16 17.63
C ASN A 524 -12.36 4.93 16.76
N GLY A 525 -12.70 3.77 17.33
CA GLY A 525 -13.14 2.61 16.54
C GLY A 525 -14.48 2.86 15.83
N VAL A 526 -15.46 3.45 16.54
CA VAL A 526 -16.79 3.79 16.01
C VAL A 526 -16.69 4.89 14.95
N ASN A 527 -15.89 5.92 15.24
CA ASN A 527 -15.62 7.01 14.29
C ASN A 527 -14.87 6.53 13.04
N ALA A 528 -13.79 5.75 13.21
CA ALA A 528 -13.09 5.14 12.07
C ALA A 528 -14.03 4.24 11.27
N PHE A 529 -14.91 3.50 11.93
CA PHE A 529 -15.86 2.64 11.23
C PHE A 529 -16.85 3.45 10.37
N ALA A 530 -17.35 4.59 10.86
CA ALA A 530 -18.18 5.48 10.05
C ALA A 530 -17.42 6.01 8.82
N ARG A 531 -16.17 6.46 9.01
CA ARG A 531 -15.34 7.03 7.93
C ARG A 531 -14.94 6.00 6.88
N ILE A 532 -14.51 4.80 7.28
CA ILE A 532 -14.15 3.74 6.32
C ILE A 532 -15.37 3.24 5.54
N ASN A 533 -16.58 3.32 6.12
CA ASN A 533 -17.81 3.09 5.37
C ASN A 533 -18.00 4.16 4.29
N GLU A 534 -17.86 5.45 4.59
CA GLU A 534 -17.94 6.50 3.56
C GLU A 534 -16.91 6.26 2.44
N LEU A 535 -15.66 6.00 2.81
CA LEU A 535 -14.61 5.66 1.85
C LEU A 535 -15.01 4.46 0.98
N ARG A 536 -15.51 3.38 1.57
CA ARG A 536 -15.93 2.18 0.84
C ARG A 536 -16.99 2.50 -0.20
N PHE A 537 -17.99 3.31 0.13
CA PHE A 537 -19.01 3.70 -0.85
C PHE A 537 -18.45 4.62 -1.93
N ARG A 538 -17.53 5.55 -1.60
CA ARG A 538 -16.83 6.36 -2.60
C ARG A 538 -15.98 5.52 -3.56
N LEU A 539 -15.29 4.50 -3.04
CA LEU A 539 -14.54 3.53 -3.85
C LEU A 539 -15.47 2.85 -4.88
N VAL A 540 -16.65 2.41 -4.43
CA VAL A 540 -17.67 1.80 -5.31
C VAL A 540 -18.20 2.78 -6.34
N ASP A 541 -18.51 4.02 -5.96
CA ASP A 541 -18.97 5.07 -6.88
C ASP A 541 -17.91 5.39 -7.95
N ARG A 542 -16.62 5.19 -7.63
CA ARG A 542 -15.48 5.35 -8.54
C ARG A 542 -15.06 4.06 -9.27
N GLY A 543 -15.87 3.00 -9.20
CA GLY A 543 -15.67 1.78 -9.99
C GLY A 543 -14.81 0.69 -9.36
N VAL A 544 -14.38 0.84 -8.09
CA VAL A 544 -13.69 -0.21 -7.34
C VAL A 544 -14.72 -1.14 -6.69
N LYS A 545 -14.63 -2.45 -6.91
CA LYS A 545 -15.59 -3.43 -6.36
C LYS A 545 -15.34 -3.76 -4.87
N ALA A 546 -15.24 -2.73 -4.03
CA ALA A 546 -14.94 -2.87 -2.60
C ALA A 546 -16.04 -3.64 -1.84
N ILE A 547 -15.65 -4.59 -0.98
CA ILE A 547 -16.59 -5.40 -0.20
C ILE A 547 -17.38 -4.53 0.79
N ALA A 548 -18.62 -4.92 1.09
CA ALA A 548 -19.40 -4.24 2.12
C ALA A 548 -18.89 -4.63 3.52
N LEU A 549 -18.75 -3.65 4.41
CA LEU A 549 -18.32 -3.91 5.80
C LEU A 549 -19.48 -4.18 6.76
N GLN A 550 -20.68 -3.73 6.42
CA GLN A 550 -21.89 -3.90 7.22
C GLN A 550 -23.16 -3.75 6.36
N PRO A 551 -24.34 -4.14 6.87
CA PRO A 551 -25.60 -3.86 6.21
C PRO A 551 -25.76 -2.37 5.90
N LYS A 552 -26.29 -2.03 4.71
CA LYS A 552 -26.55 -0.64 4.31
C LYS A 552 -27.41 0.12 5.32
N TRP A 553 -28.31 -0.58 6.01
CA TRP A 553 -29.13 0.02 7.07
C TRP A 553 -28.28 0.63 8.20
N CYS A 554 -27.23 -0.08 8.63
CA CYS A 554 -26.26 0.36 9.63
C CYS A 554 -25.38 1.48 9.12
N ALA A 555 -24.91 1.37 7.86
CA ALA A 555 -24.10 2.42 7.25
C ALA A 555 -24.81 3.78 7.18
N LEU A 556 -26.14 3.80 7.04
CA LEU A 556 -26.95 5.03 7.06
C LEU A 556 -27.31 5.52 8.46
N ARG A 557 -26.94 4.77 9.52
CA ARG A 557 -27.24 5.04 10.93
C ARG A 557 -26.02 4.75 11.79
N PRO A 558 -24.93 5.53 11.66
CA PRO A 558 -23.71 5.32 12.44
C PRO A 558 -24.01 5.21 13.94
N GLY A 559 -23.39 4.22 14.61
CA GLY A 559 -23.57 3.95 16.04
C GLY A 559 -24.76 3.05 16.40
N LEU A 560 -25.85 3.01 15.60
CA LEU A 560 -27.06 2.24 15.95
C LEU A 560 -26.96 0.72 15.73
N CYS A 561 -25.80 0.25 15.25
CA CYS A 561 -25.50 -1.18 15.11
C CYS A 561 -24.34 -1.61 16.01
N ASP A 562 -23.89 -0.73 16.91
CA ASP A 562 -22.95 -1.10 17.95
C ASP A 562 -23.69 -1.98 18.98
N ALA A 563 -23.03 -3.00 19.52
CA ALA A 563 -23.64 -3.81 20.55
C ALA A 563 -23.98 -2.94 21.77
N ASP A 564 -25.20 -3.07 22.28
CA ASP A 564 -25.73 -2.28 23.40
C ASP A 564 -25.89 -0.76 23.16
N SER A 565 -25.98 -0.32 21.89
CA SER A 565 -26.20 1.09 21.48
C SER A 565 -27.56 1.68 21.82
#